data_AF-A0A1B6FCR0-F1
#
_entry.id   AF-A0A1B6FCR0-F1
#
_cell.length_a   1.000
_cell.length_b   1.000
_cell.length_c   1.000
_cell.angle_alpha   90.00
_cell.angle_beta   90.00
_cell.angle_gamma   90.00
#
_symmetry.space_group_name_H-M   'P 1'
#
loop_
_entity.id
_entity.type
_entity.pdbx_description
1 polymer ?
#
loop_
_entity_poly.entity_id
_entity_poly.type
_entity_poly.pdbx_seq_one_letter_code
_entity_poly.pdbx_strand_id
1 'polypeptide(L)'
;VLDSILVRWDLTYKALNNFNFQLELMCQNFGVTFVDVNRVLSRRNLARDGVHLSRRGVSRLGTLILETISSVLQTLEPASPSVQEGASTSHLDLDPEGGDASRKSLQSSVSGN
;
A
#
# COMPACT_ATOMS: atom_id res chain seq x y z
N VAL A 1 7.23 0.17 -15.07
CA VAL A 1 8.55 -0.34 -15.48
C VAL A 1 8.46 -1.85 -15.60
N LEU A 2 8.90 -2.41 -16.72
CA LEU A 2 8.96 -3.85 -16.99
C LEU A 2 10.25 -4.11 -17.75
N ASP A 3 11.32 -4.40 -17.01
CA ASP A 3 12.63 -4.67 -17.58
C ASP A 3 13.02 -6.10 -17.26
N SER A 4 13.03 -6.98 -18.26
CA SER A 4 13.63 -8.32 -18.17
C SER A 4 13.82 -8.93 -19.57
N ILE A 5 14.79 -9.84 -19.69
CA ILE A 5 15.09 -10.52 -20.96
C ILE A 5 14.53 -11.94 -20.93
N LEU A 6 13.84 -12.32 -22.02
CA LEU A 6 13.25 -13.64 -22.21
C LEU A 6 14.29 -14.71 -22.56
N VAL A 7 14.05 -15.94 -22.08
CA VAL A 7 14.84 -17.12 -22.45
C VAL A 7 14.77 -17.38 -23.95
N ARG A 8 15.91 -17.16 -24.63
CA ARG A 8 16.15 -17.55 -26.02
C ARG A 8 16.89 -18.88 -26.10
N TRP A 9 16.82 -19.54 -27.26
CA TRP A 9 17.48 -20.84 -27.48
C TRP A 9 19.00 -20.73 -27.60
N ASP A 10 19.50 -19.56 -27.99
CA ASP A 10 20.93 -19.25 -28.21
C ASP A 10 21.64 -18.75 -26.95
N LEU A 11 20.90 -18.43 -25.88
CA LEU A 11 21.45 -18.01 -24.60
C LEU A 11 21.40 -19.16 -23.58
N THR A 12 22.49 -19.35 -22.86
CA THR A 12 22.50 -20.30 -21.73
C THR A 12 21.58 -19.78 -20.63
N TYR A 13 20.73 -20.66 -20.08
CA TYR A 13 19.78 -20.33 -19.01
C TYR A 13 20.47 -19.66 -17.81
N LYS A 14 21.71 -20.06 -17.50
CA LYS A 14 22.51 -19.50 -16.42
C LYS A 14 22.94 -18.06 -16.67
N ALA A 15 23.40 -17.73 -17.88
CA ALA A 15 23.83 -16.37 -18.21
C ALA A 15 22.65 -15.38 -18.15
N LEU A 16 21.49 -15.81 -18.64
CA LEU A 16 20.29 -14.99 -18.61
C LEU A 16 19.77 -14.76 -17.19
N ASN A 17 19.76 -15.80 -16.35
CA ASN A 17 19.37 -15.64 -14.94
C ASN A 17 20.31 -14.68 -14.20
N ASN A 18 21.62 -14.79 -14.43
CA ASN A 18 22.58 -13.84 -13.85
C ASN A 18 22.32 -12.41 -14.33
N PHE A 19 22.00 -12.23 -15.61
CA PHE A 19 21.69 -10.90 -16.15
C PHE A 19 20.42 -10.31 -15.53
N ASN A 20 19.33 -11.09 -15.48
CA ASN A 20 18.08 -10.65 -14.85
C ASN A 20 18.25 -10.37 -13.35
N PHE A 21 19.09 -11.14 -12.64
CA PHE A 21 19.42 -10.87 -11.24
C PHE A 21 20.16 -9.53 -11.07
N GLN A 22 21.12 -9.22 -11.94
CA GLN A 22 21.80 -7.93 -11.91
C GLN A 22 20.85 -6.76 -12.22
N LEU A 23 19.93 -6.94 -13.18
CA LEU A 23 18.87 -5.95 -13.44
C LEU A 23 17.98 -5.74 -12.22
N GLU A 24 17.57 -6.81 -11.55
CA GLU A 24 16.74 -6.73 -10.34
C GLU A 24 17.43 -5.90 -9.24
N LEU A 25 18.72 -6.17 -8.99
CA LEU A 25 19.51 -5.39 -8.03
C LEU A 25 19.60 -3.91 -8.41
N MET A 26 19.78 -3.59 -9.70
CA MET A 26 19.79 -2.20 -10.15
C MET A 26 18.43 -1.53 -9.95
N CYS A 27 17.33 -2.19 -10.31
CA CYS A 27 15.99 -1.67 -10.12
C CYS A 27 15.70 -1.36 -8.64
N GLN A 28 16.10 -2.25 -7.73
CA GLN A 28 16.00 -2.03 -6.28
C GLN A 28 16.76 -0.77 -5.85
N ASN A 29 17.98 -0.56 -6.35
CA ASN A 29 18.78 0.62 -6.04
C ASN A 29 18.15 1.93 -6.53
N PHE A 30 17.38 1.89 -7.63
CA PHE A 30 16.68 3.05 -8.17
C PHE A 30 15.25 3.24 -7.62
N GLY A 31 14.79 2.37 -6.71
CA GLY A 31 13.41 2.40 -6.21
C GLY A 31 12.38 2.06 -7.29
N VAL A 32 12.78 1.28 -8.29
CA VAL A 32 11.95 0.89 -9.44
C VAL A 32 11.55 -0.56 -9.30
N THR A 33 10.29 -0.88 -9.63
CA THR A 33 9.80 -2.26 -9.62
C THR A 33 10.41 -3.06 -10.78
N PHE A 34 11.17 -4.09 -10.45
CA PHE A 34 11.60 -5.12 -11.38
C PHE A 34 10.50 -6.16 -11.57
N VAL A 35 10.33 -6.66 -12.81
CA VAL A 35 9.36 -7.72 -13.13
C VAL A 35 10.03 -8.78 -13.98
N ASP A 36 10.16 -9.99 -13.44
CA ASP A 36 10.70 -11.15 -14.16
C ASP A 36 9.66 -11.76 -15.09
N VAL A 37 9.69 -11.38 -16.37
CA VAL A 37 8.77 -11.91 -17.38
C VAL A 37 8.95 -13.40 -17.66
N ASN A 38 10.10 -14.00 -17.30
CA ASN A 38 10.36 -15.43 -17.53
C ASN A 38 9.52 -16.33 -16.65
N ARG A 39 8.95 -15.80 -15.55
CA ARG A 39 7.99 -16.55 -14.72
C ARG A 39 6.64 -16.75 -15.40
N VAL A 40 6.30 -15.89 -16.37
CA VAL A 40 4.95 -15.84 -16.97
C VAL A 40 4.97 -16.24 -18.44
N LEU A 41 6.06 -15.91 -19.14
CA LEU A 41 6.26 -16.19 -20.55
C LEU A 41 7.19 -17.40 -20.73
N SER A 42 6.81 -18.26 -21.65
CA SER A 42 7.53 -19.48 -22.01
C SER A 42 7.85 -19.49 -23.51
N ARG A 43 8.59 -20.48 -24.00
CA ARG A 43 8.85 -20.66 -25.44
C ARG A 43 7.58 -20.68 -26.29
N ARG A 44 6.45 -21.14 -25.75
CA ARG A 44 5.15 -21.17 -26.46
C ARG A 44 4.55 -19.77 -26.68
N ASN A 45 5.10 -18.76 -26.01
CA ASN A 45 4.69 -17.37 -26.15
C ASN A 45 5.51 -16.64 -27.21
N LEU A 46 6.61 -17.22 -27.68
CA LEU A 46 7.47 -16.65 -28.72
C LEU A 46 6.90 -16.90 -30.13
N ALA A 47 7.27 -16.06 -31.07
CA ALA A 47 7.05 -16.24 -32.49
C ALA A 47 7.96 -17.35 -33.05
N ARG A 48 7.81 -17.67 -34.35
CA ARG A 48 8.60 -18.74 -35.00
C ARG A 48 10.10 -18.47 -35.00
N ASP A 49 10.51 -17.21 -34.92
CA ASP A 49 11.92 -16.82 -34.83
C ASP A 49 12.55 -17.09 -33.45
N GLY A 50 11.74 -17.38 -32.43
CA GLY A 50 12.21 -17.60 -31.06
C GLY A 50 12.80 -16.35 -30.38
N VAL A 51 12.55 -15.16 -30.94
CA VAL A 51 13.05 -13.87 -30.42
C VAL A 51 11.88 -12.95 -30.10
N HIS A 52 10.94 -12.80 -31.01
CA HIS A 52 9.79 -11.92 -30.82
C HIS A 52 8.67 -12.64 -30.09
N LEU A 53 7.73 -11.88 -29.50
CA LEU A 53 6.51 -12.44 -28.94
C LEU A 53 5.50 -12.74 -30.05
N SER A 54 4.84 -13.89 -29.94
CA SER A 54 3.63 -14.18 -30.71
C SER A 54 2.47 -13.31 -30.21
N ARG A 55 1.36 -13.25 -30.95
CA ARG A 55 0.11 -12.60 -30.50
C ARG A 55 -0.34 -13.06 -29.11
N ARG A 56 -0.20 -14.36 -28.82
CA ARG A 56 -0.48 -14.94 -27.51
C ARG A 56 0.50 -14.42 -26.45
N GLY A 57 1.78 -14.34 -26.77
CA GLY A 57 2.80 -13.77 -25.89
C GLY A 57 2.55 -12.31 -25.55
N VAL A 58 2.23 -11.50 -26.56
CA VAL A 58 1.87 -10.07 -26.37
C VAL A 58 0.66 -9.92 -25.44
N SER A 59 -0.39 -10.72 -25.65
CA SER A 59 -1.59 -10.65 -24.80
C SER A 59 -1.27 -11.00 -23.35
N ARG A 60 -0.44 -12.04 -23.13
CA ARG A 60 -0.02 -12.49 -21.81
C ARG A 60 0.90 -11.51 -21.11
N LEU A 61 1.81 -10.88 -21.87
CA LEU A 61 2.62 -9.79 -21.37
C LEU A 61 1.73 -8.64 -20.93
N GLY A 62 0.75 -8.24 -21.76
CA GLY A 62 -0.23 -7.20 -21.42
C GLY A 62 -0.96 -7.43 -20.10
N THR A 63 -1.43 -8.67 -19.86
CA THR A 63 -2.03 -9.03 -18.56
C THR A 63 -1.06 -8.83 -17.40
N LEU A 64 0.19 -9.30 -17.53
CA LEU A 64 1.21 -9.11 -16.50
C LEU A 64 1.48 -7.62 -16.21
N ILE A 65 1.48 -6.78 -17.25
CA ILE A 65 1.65 -5.33 -17.09
C ILE A 65 0.53 -4.76 -16.23
N LEU A 66 -0.73 -5.09 -16.56
CA LEU A 66 -1.89 -4.59 -15.85
C LEU A 66 -1.89 -5.06 -14.39
N GLU A 67 -1.59 -6.34 -14.14
CA GLU A 67 -1.49 -6.90 -12.79
C GLU A 67 -0.40 -6.19 -11.97
N THR A 68 0.76 -5.92 -12.58
CA THR A 68 1.86 -5.21 -11.91
C THR A 68 1.46 -3.78 -11.57
N ILE A 69 0.87 -3.04 -12.52
CA ILE A 69 0.42 -1.66 -12.29
C ILE A 69 -0.63 -1.63 -11.18
N SER A 70 -1.62 -2.53 -11.22
CA SER A 70 -2.64 -2.63 -10.18
C SER A 70 -2.04 -2.90 -8.80
N SER A 71 -1.08 -3.83 -8.71
CA SER A 71 -0.39 -4.14 -7.46
C SER A 71 0.39 -2.93 -6.92
N VAL A 72 1.12 -2.21 -7.77
CA VAL A 72 1.87 -1.02 -7.36
C VAL A 72 0.92 0.09 -6.91
N LEU A 73 -0.18 0.33 -7.62
CA LEU A 73 -1.15 1.36 -7.24
C LEU A 73 -1.83 1.05 -5.90
N GLN A 74 -2.12 -0.22 -5.60
CA GLN A 74 -2.67 -0.61 -4.29
C GLN A 74 -1.70 -0.34 -3.13
N THR A 75 -0.39 -0.40 -3.37
CA THR A 75 0.61 -0.06 -2.32
C THR A 75 0.76 1.44 -2.09
N LEU A 76 0.25 2.27 -3.01
CA LEU A 76 0.32 3.72 -2.94
C LEU A 76 -0.93 4.36 -2.33
N GLU A 77 -2.05 3.62 -2.21
CA GLU A 77 -3.21 4.12 -1.49
C GLU A 77 -2.86 4.21 0.00
N PRO A 78 -2.83 5.42 0.61
CA PRO A 78 -2.69 5.52 2.05
C PRO A 78 -3.91 4.83 2.66
N ALA A 79 -3.68 3.90 3.59
CA ALA A 79 -4.75 3.33 4.40
C ALA A 79 -5.59 4.50 4.91
N SER A 80 -6.80 4.65 4.38
CA SER A 80 -7.73 5.68 4.81
C SER A 80 -7.83 5.54 6.33
N PRO A 81 -7.50 6.60 7.13
CA PRO A 81 -7.64 6.49 8.57
C PRO A 81 -9.09 6.14 8.81
N SER A 82 -9.33 4.95 9.35
CA SER A 82 -10.64 4.56 9.85
C SER A 82 -11.01 5.62 10.88
N VAL A 83 -11.89 6.54 10.49
CA VAL A 83 -12.53 7.46 11.42
C VAL A 83 -13.31 6.55 12.36
N GLN A 84 -12.73 6.24 13.52
CA GLN A 84 -13.48 5.77 14.67
C GLN A 84 -14.29 6.97 15.15
N GLU A 85 -15.37 7.27 14.42
CA GLU A 85 -16.48 8.06 14.93
C GLU A 85 -17.14 7.22 16.03
N GLY A 86 -16.72 7.50 17.25
CA GLY A 86 -17.14 6.81 18.46
C GLY A 86 -16.65 7.56 19.68
N ALA A 87 -16.79 8.88 19.65
CA ALA A 87 -16.68 9.72 20.84
C ALA A 87 -17.78 9.31 21.83
N SER A 88 -17.46 8.41 22.76
CA SER A 88 -18.15 8.35 24.05
C SER A 88 -17.35 9.17 25.05
N THR A 89 -17.43 10.49 24.90
CA THR A 89 -17.04 11.42 25.96
C THR A 89 -18.11 11.37 27.04
N SER A 90 -17.67 10.95 28.23
CA SER A 90 -18.32 11.04 29.53
C SER A 90 -19.25 12.26 29.69
N HIS A 91 -20.55 12.01 29.77
CA HIS A 91 -21.51 12.96 30.34
C HIS A 91 -21.68 12.62 31.82
N LEU A 92 -21.12 13.48 32.68
CA LEU A 92 -21.40 13.51 34.12
C LEU A 92 -22.84 13.99 34.30
N ASP A 93 -23.71 13.10 34.79
CA ASP A 93 -25.04 13.48 35.26
C ASP A 93 -24.88 14.30 36.55
N LEU A 94 -25.24 15.58 36.45
CA LEU A 94 -25.43 16.48 37.58
C LEU A 94 -26.83 16.26 38.16
N ASP A 95 -26.89 15.88 39.43
CA ASP A 95 -28.11 15.75 40.24
C ASP A 95 -28.95 17.04 40.23
N PRO A 96 -30.28 16.97 40.01
CA PRO A 96 -31.17 18.08 40.26
C PRO A 96 -32.26 17.72 41.27
N GLU A 97 -32.00 17.91 42.57
CA GLU A 97 -33.03 18.20 43.57
C GLU A 97 -32.42 19.18 44.60
N GLY A 98 -33.00 20.31 44.98
CA GLY A 98 -34.41 20.68 44.87
C GLY A 98 -34.97 21.10 46.24
N GLY A 99 -34.34 22.06 46.92
CA GLY A 99 -34.97 22.94 47.92
C GLY A 99 -35.23 22.41 49.34
N ASP A 100 -34.77 23.16 50.35
CA ASP A 100 -35.68 23.73 51.35
C ASP A 100 -35.01 24.88 52.12
N ALA A 101 -35.83 25.86 52.48
CA ALA A 101 -35.46 27.09 53.14
C ALA A 101 -35.26 26.92 54.65
N SER A 102 -34.25 27.59 55.22
CA SER A 102 -34.38 28.17 56.59
C SER A 102 -33.25 29.14 56.95
N ARG A 103 -33.61 30.42 56.85
CA ARG A 103 -33.40 31.49 57.85
C ARG A 103 -32.50 31.13 59.05
N LYS A 104 -31.39 31.88 59.22
CA LYS A 104 -31.09 32.59 60.47
C LYS A 104 -30.00 33.66 60.28
N SER A 105 -30.36 34.85 60.74
CA SER A 105 -29.61 36.09 60.92
C SER A 105 -28.53 35.97 62.00
N LEU A 106 -27.39 36.65 61.84
CA LEU A 106 -26.53 37.33 62.84
C LEU A 106 -25.23 37.76 62.13
N GLN A 107 -25.12 39.01 61.66
CA GLN A 107 -24.49 40.17 62.32
C GLN A 107 -22.98 40.06 62.60
N SER A 108 -22.26 41.07 62.06
CA SER A 108 -21.02 41.71 62.55
C SER A 108 -19.73 40.86 62.50
N SER A 109 -18.51 41.37 62.32
CA SER A 109 -17.90 42.65 61.91
C SER A 109 -16.36 42.42 61.96
N VAL A 110 -15.56 43.39 61.47
CA VAL A 110 -14.11 43.61 61.72
C VAL A 110 -13.15 42.94 60.71
N SER A 111 -12.59 43.69 59.74
CA SER A 111 -11.31 44.46 59.77
C SER A 111 -10.09 43.53 59.86
N GLY A 112 -9.16 43.47 58.91
CA GLY A 112 -8.39 44.58 58.37
C GLY A 112 -7.01 44.58 59.02
N ASN A 113 -6.03 43.95 58.36
CA ASN A 113 -4.62 44.34 58.25
C ASN A 113 -3.88 43.35 57.35
#